data_AF-A0AA42YMQ1-F1
#
_entry.id   AF-A0AA42YMQ1-F1
#
_cell.length_a   1.000
_cell.length_b   1.000
_cell.length_c   1.000
_cell.angle_alpha   90.00
_cell.angle_beta   90.00
_cell.angle_gamma   90.00
#
_symmetry.space_group_name_H-M   'P 1'
#
loop_
_entity.id
_entity.type
_entity.pdbx_description
1 polymer ?
#
loop_
_entity_poly.entity_id
_entity_poly.type
_entity_poly.pdbx_seq_one_letter_code
_entity_poly.pdbx_strand_id
1 'polypeptide(L)'
;MGKKSKNKYNTSSSTNRQTESSIWKIAAIVAIIFSMGLLAKVIFYPGQAPMTGGGGEIYEFTSAPPSTGGLEAQVRLVASNFSCACGGCGELPLVECTCDMPRGAVEEKEFIRNKLKEKLSVDQVIQLVDKKYGYRKT
;
A
#
# COMPACT_ATOMS: atom_id res chain seq x y z
N MET A 1 -52.99 -62.93 11.82
CA MET A 1 -52.78 -61.48 11.58
C MET A 1 -51.33 -61.17 11.91
N GLY A 2 -50.46 -60.53 11.14
CA GLY A 2 -50.50 -59.86 9.84
C GLY A 2 -49.06 -59.82 9.29
N LYS A 3 -48.95 -59.68 7.97
CA LYS A 3 -47.84 -60.13 7.12
C LYS A 3 -46.59 -59.23 7.13
N LYS A 4 -45.45 -59.88 6.82
CA LYS A 4 -44.20 -59.34 6.27
C LYS A 4 -44.42 -58.21 5.24
N SER A 5 -43.55 -57.21 5.21
CA SER A 5 -43.08 -56.67 3.93
C SER A 5 -41.71 -56.00 4.03
N LYS A 6 -40.90 -56.23 2.99
CA LYS A 6 -39.51 -55.79 2.78
C LYS A 6 -39.52 -54.57 1.87
N ASN A 7 -38.63 -53.60 2.08
CA ASN A 7 -38.21 -52.60 1.08
C ASN A 7 -36.73 -52.28 1.40
N LYS A 8 -35.69 -52.70 0.67
CA LYS A 8 -35.30 -52.51 -0.74
C LYS A 8 -35.24 -51.04 -1.17
N TYR A 9 -34.05 -50.47 -1.05
CA TYR A 9 -33.50 -49.51 -2.01
C TYR A 9 -31.99 -49.77 -2.12
N ASN A 10 -31.61 -50.37 -3.25
CA ASN A 10 -30.25 -50.33 -3.77
C ASN A 10 -30.18 -49.09 -4.66
N THR A 11 -29.18 -48.24 -4.50
CA THR A 11 -28.75 -47.32 -5.57
C THR A 11 -27.24 -47.18 -5.52
N SER A 12 -26.63 -47.64 -6.60
CA SER A 12 -25.21 -47.62 -6.90
C SER A 12 -24.74 -46.21 -7.33
N SER A 13 -23.42 -46.08 -7.39
CA SER A 13 -22.63 -45.28 -8.36
C SER A 13 -22.66 -43.75 -8.26
N SER A 14 -21.51 -43.15 -7.93
CA SER A 14 -20.53 -42.74 -8.96
C SER A 14 -19.30 -42.07 -8.34
N THR A 15 -18.13 -42.60 -8.68
CA THR A 15 -16.82 -41.97 -8.61
C THR A 15 -16.84 -40.64 -9.37
N ASN A 16 -16.43 -39.52 -8.78
CA ASN A 16 -15.82 -38.46 -9.57
C ASN A 16 -14.60 -37.88 -8.83
N ARG A 17 -13.46 -38.34 -9.31
CA ARG A 17 -12.11 -37.88 -9.08
C ARG A 17 -11.84 -36.83 -10.18
N GLN A 18 -12.17 -35.57 -9.95
CA GLN A 18 -11.76 -34.45 -10.82
C GLN A 18 -11.23 -33.30 -9.97
N THR A 19 -10.00 -33.48 -9.47
CA THR A 19 -9.16 -32.38 -9.01
C THR A 19 -7.74 -32.57 -9.56
N GLU A 20 -7.63 -32.94 -10.83
CA GLU A 20 -6.34 -33.10 -11.49
C GLU A 20 -6.50 -32.85 -13.00
N SER A 21 -6.38 -31.58 -13.43
CA SER A 21 -6.05 -31.25 -14.84
C SER A 21 -5.69 -29.79 -15.07
N SER A 22 -6.03 -28.87 -14.14
CA SER A 22 -5.82 -27.43 -14.36
C SER A 22 -4.46 -26.90 -13.89
N ILE A 23 -3.84 -27.51 -12.88
CA ILE A 23 -2.60 -26.97 -12.28
C ILE A 23 -1.39 -27.16 -13.21
N TRP A 24 -1.29 -28.31 -13.89
CA TRP A 24 -0.18 -28.60 -14.80
C TRP A 24 -0.19 -27.71 -16.05
N LYS A 25 -1.39 -27.32 -16.51
CA LYS A 25 -1.55 -26.36 -17.63
C LYS A 25 -1.12 -24.94 -17.25
N ILE A 26 -1.37 -24.52 -15.99
CA ILE A 26 -0.96 -23.20 -15.49
C ILE A 26 0.56 -23.15 -15.27
N ALA A 27 1.15 -24.23 -14.75
CA ALA A 27 2.59 -24.32 -14.53
C ALA A 27 3.40 -24.20 -15.85
N ALA A 28 2.90 -24.77 -16.94
CA ALA A 28 3.56 -24.67 -18.25
C ALA A 28 3.59 -23.23 -18.79
N ILE A 29 2.53 -22.46 -18.58
CA ILE A 29 2.43 -21.07 -19.07
C ILE A 29 3.37 -20.14 -18.29
N VAL A 30 3.49 -20.33 -16.97
CA VAL A 30 4.38 -19.52 -16.11
C VAL A 30 5.86 -19.75 -16.46
N ALA A 31 6.26 -20.98 -16.78
CA ALA A 31 7.63 -21.30 -17.15
C ALA A 31 8.10 -20.63 -18.46
N ILE A 32 7.20 -20.46 -19.44
CA ILE A 32 7.50 -19.82 -20.73
C ILE A 32 7.72 -18.31 -20.57
N ILE A 33 6.95 -17.66 -19.70
CA ILE A 33 7.08 -16.22 -19.45
C ILE A 33 8.36 -15.92 -18.68
N PHE A 34 8.76 -16.80 -17.76
CA PHE A 34 9.96 -16.63 -16.96
C PHE A 34 11.27 -16.84 -17.76
N SER A 35 11.25 -17.67 -18.81
CA SER A 35 12.43 -17.90 -19.65
C SER A 35 12.75 -16.74 -20.60
N MET A 36 11.77 -15.96 -21.05
CA MET A 36 12.02 -14.77 -21.90
C MET A 36 12.54 -13.54 -21.14
N GLY A 37 12.41 -13.50 -19.80
CA GLY A 37 12.86 -12.36 -18.99
C GLY A 37 14.34 -12.33 -18.63
N LEU A 38 15.11 -13.40 -18.92
CA LEU A 38 16.46 -13.61 -18.38
C LEU A 38 17.62 -13.24 -19.34
N LEU A 39 17.39 -12.48 -20.41
CA LEU A 39 18.46 -12.10 -21.37
C LEU A 39 18.75 -10.59 -21.49
N ALA A 40 18.10 -9.73 -20.72
CA ALA A 40 18.19 -8.27 -20.92
C ALA A 40 19.10 -7.50 -19.93
N LYS A 41 19.95 -8.17 -19.14
CA LYS A 41 20.61 -7.56 -17.96
C LYS A 41 22.15 -7.65 -17.94
N VAL A 42 22.85 -7.69 -19.09
CA VAL A 42 24.33 -7.82 -19.07
C VAL A 42 25.14 -6.86 -19.95
N ILE A 43 24.56 -5.89 -20.67
CA ILE A 43 25.40 -5.03 -21.54
C ILE A 43 24.90 -3.59 -21.58
N PHE A 44 25.43 -2.73 -20.69
CA PHE A 44 25.42 -1.25 -20.66
C PHE A 44 25.22 -0.75 -19.21
N TYR A 45 26.02 0.10 -18.57
CA TYR A 45 26.91 1.18 -19.02
C TYR A 45 28.01 1.43 -17.96
N PRO A 46 29.18 1.99 -18.35
CA PRO A 46 30.27 2.39 -17.46
C PRO A 46 30.20 3.87 -17.04
N GLY A 47 30.78 4.17 -15.87
CA GLY A 47 31.58 5.36 -15.59
C GLY A 47 30.91 6.74 -15.50
N GLN A 48 30.90 7.32 -14.30
CA GLN A 48 31.15 8.76 -14.13
C GLN A 48 31.80 9.05 -12.77
N ALA A 49 32.90 9.80 -12.84
CA ALA A 49 33.80 10.21 -11.77
C ALA A 49 33.19 11.31 -10.87
N PRO A 50 33.77 11.59 -9.68
CA PRO A 50 33.23 12.53 -8.71
C PRO A 50 33.62 13.97 -9.05
N MET A 51 32.69 14.91 -8.93
CA MET A 51 32.98 16.34 -8.97
C MET A 51 32.48 17.05 -7.71
N THR A 52 33.43 17.78 -7.15
CA THR A 52 33.43 18.62 -5.97
C THR A 52 32.84 20.01 -6.28
N GLY A 53 32.10 20.59 -5.33
CA GLY A 53 32.09 22.05 -5.10
C GLY A 53 30.77 22.79 -5.32
N GLY A 54 30.45 23.68 -4.36
CA GLY A 54 29.61 24.86 -4.57
C GLY A 54 28.35 24.93 -3.70
N GLY A 55 28.39 25.75 -2.65
CA GLY A 55 27.23 26.06 -1.83
C GLY A 55 26.16 26.87 -2.58
N GLY A 56 24.91 26.60 -2.23
CA GLY A 56 23.73 27.30 -2.69
C GLY A 56 22.50 26.47 -2.32
N GLU A 57 21.59 27.07 -1.55
CA GLU A 57 20.30 26.48 -1.19
C GLU A 57 19.53 26.10 -2.46
N ILE A 58 19.47 24.81 -2.72
CA ILE A 58 18.43 24.15 -3.48
C ILE A 58 18.14 22.91 -2.69
N TYR A 59 16.92 22.83 -2.17
CA TYR A 59 16.34 21.59 -1.69
C TYR A 59 16.60 20.54 -2.76
N GLU A 60 17.46 19.58 -2.42
CA GLU A 60 17.80 18.45 -3.24
C GLU A 60 16.49 17.74 -3.59
N PHE A 61 16.03 17.90 -4.83
CA PHE A 61 15.18 16.90 -5.45
C PHE A 61 16.06 15.68 -5.77
N THR A 62 16.60 15.08 -4.71
CA THR A 62 17.32 13.82 -4.73
C THR A 62 16.27 12.74 -4.90
N SER A 63 16.18 12.29 -6.15
CA SER A 63 15.78 10.96 -6.57
C SER A 63 15.48 10.00 -5.43
N ALA A 64 14.21 9.91 -5.04
CA ALA A 64 13.73 8.90 -4.12
C ALA A 64 13.49 7.56 -4.86
N PRO A 65 13.81 6.42 -4.22
CA PRO A 65 13.60 5.06 -4.74
C PRO A 65 12.10 4.75 -5.06
N PRO A 66 11.82 3.67 -5.81
CA PRO A 66 10.56 3.53 -6.52
C PRO A 66 9.35 3.38 -5.58
N SER A 67 8.28 4.12 -5.89
CA SER A 67 6.89 3.96 -5.40
C SER A 67 6.44 4.70 -4.12
N THR A 68 7.31 5.42 -3.40
CA THR A 68 6.90 6.17 -2.18
C THR A 68 6.35 7.57 -2.46
N GLY A 69 6.66 8.16 -3.62
CA GLY A 69 6.28 9.54 -3.95
C GLY A 69 4.77 9.79 -4.00
N GLY A 70 3.99 8.81 -4.48
CA GLY A 70 2.52 8.95 -4.55
C GLY A 70 1.83 8.88 -3.19
N LEU A 71 2.41 8.17 -2.22
CA LEU A 71 1.85 8.09 -0.88
C LEU A 71 2.13 9.37 -0.09
N GLU A 72 3.35 9.89 -0.17
CA GLU A 72 3.69 11.17 0.46
C GLU A 72 2.90 12.35 -0.12
N ALA A 73 2.66 12.37 -1.43
CA ALA A 73 1.79 13.37 -2.04
C ALA A 73 0.38 13.35 -1.43
N GLN A 74 -0.19 12.16 -1.20
CA GLN A 74 -1.49 12.01 -0.54
C GLN A 74 -1.44 12.39 0.94
N VAL A 75 -0.37 12.06 1.67
CA VAL A 75 -0.18 12.50 3.06
C VAL A 75 -0.19 14.03 3.13
N ARG A 76 0.55 14.70 2.23
CA ARG A 76 0.57 16.17 2.16
C ARG A 76 -0.79 16.76 1.81
N LEU A 77 -1.55 16.11 0.92
CA LEU A 77 -2.90 16.54 0.55
C LEU A 77 -3.89 16.42 1.72
N VAL A 78 -3.82 15.35 2.51
CA VAL A 78 -4.62 15.24 3.73
C VAL A 78 -4.15 16.31 4.72
N ALA A 79 -2.83 16.40 4.98
CA ALA A 79 -2.25 17.30 5.96
C ALA A 79 -2.47 18.80 5.65
N SER A 80 -2.64 19.19 4.39
CA SER A 80 -2.97 20.58 4.04
C SER A 80 -4.35 21.01 4.51
N ASN A 81 -5.25 20.06 4.83
CA ASN A 81 -6.58 20.35 5.38
C ASN A 81 -6.57 20.57 6.89
N PHE A 82 -5.42 20.46 7.57
CA PHE A 82 -5.35 20.51 9.03
C PHE A 82 -4.32 21.52 9.53
N SER A 83 -4.59 22.10 10.70
CA SER A 83 -3.59 22.77 11.54
C SER A 83 -3.03 21.76 12.54
N CYS A 84 -1.77 21.90 12.94
CA CYS A 84 -1.18 20.99 13.91
C CYS A 84 -1.86 21.13 15.28
N ALA A 85 -2.26 19.99 15.86
CA ALA A 85 -2.99 19.93 17.12
C ALA A 85 -2.10 20.04 18.37
N CYS A 86 -0.77 20.17 18.20
CA CYS A 86 0.23 20.18 19.26
C CYS A 86 0.02 21.30 20.31
N GLY A 87 -0.66 22.40 19.94
CA GLY A 87 -0.82 23.61 20.77
C GLY A 87 0.46 24.42 20.99
N GLY A 88 1.65 23.83 20.83
CA GLY A 88 2.95 24.51 21.01
C GLY A 88 3.49 25.21 19.77
N CYS A 89 2.88 24.97 18.60
CA CYS A 89 3.45 25.35 17.31
C CYS A 89 2.71 26.54 16.66
N GLY A 90 1.79 27.19 17.39
CA GLY A 90 1.06 28.38 16.90
C GLY A 90 0.13 28.10 15.71
N GLU A 91 -0.55 26.95 15.72
CA GLU A 91 -1.51 26.55 14.67
C GLU A 91 -0.92 26.48 13.25
N LEU A 92 0.40 26.21 13.16
CA LEU A 92 1.07 25.98 11.90
C LEU A 92 0.34 24.90 11.07
N PRO A 93 0.33 25.02 9.73
CA PRO A 93 -0.21 23.98 8.86
C PRO A 93 0.40 22.63 9.20
N LEU A 94 -0.42 21.59 9.33
CA LEU A 94 0.08 20.25 9.64
C LEU A 94 1.12 19.82 8.60
N VAL A 95 0.92 20.16 7.33
CA VAL A 95 1.88 19.88 6.25
C VAL A 95 3.29 20.45 6.51
N GLU A 96 3.40 21.64 7.10
CA GLU A 96 4.67 22.34 7.38
C GLU A 96 5.20 22.07 8.78
N CYS A 97 4.33 21.71 9.73
CA CYS A 97 4.73 21.46 11.08
C CYS A 97 5.53 20.15 11.19
N THR A 98 6.58 20.15 12.01
CA THR A 98 7.46 18.99 12.24
C THR A 98 7.67 18.70 13.72
N CYS A 99 6.73 19.12 14.57
CA CYS A 99 6.84 18.92 16.01
C CYS A 99 6.65 17.45 16.39
N ASP A 100 7.43 17.02 17.37
CA ASP A 100 7.40 15.67 17.96
C ASP A 100 6.73 15.68 19.35
N MET A 101 5.84 16.64 19.57
CA MET A 101 5.04 16.74 20.81
C MET A 101 3.88 15.73 20.78
N PRO A 102 3.25 15.40 21.93
CA PRO A 102 2.04 14.59 21.92
C PRO A 102 0.95 15.25 21.07
N ARG A 103 0.30 14.47 20.20
CA ARG A 103 -0.61 15.01 19.17
C ARG A 103 0.08 16.02 18.25
N GLY A 104 1.36 15.81 18.00
CA GLY A 104 2.18 16.63 17.13
C GLY A 104 2.14 16.18 15.69
N ALA A 105 2.81 16.95 14.84
CA ALA A 105 2.77 16.77 13.40
C ALA A 105 3.38 15.44 12.95
N VAL A 106 4.39 14.93 13.67
CA VAL A 106 4.98 13.61 13.38
C VAL A 106 3.93 12.52 13.58
N GLU A 107 3.27 12.49 14.74
CA GLU A 107 2.24 11.50 15.07
C GLU A 107 1.05 11.56 14.10
N GLU A 108 0.56 12.77 13.82
CA GLU A 108 -0.57 13.00 12.90
C GLU A 108 -0.23 12.56 11.46
N LYS A 109 0.95 12.92 10.95
CA LYS A 109 1.41 12.50 9.61
C LYS A 109 1.61 11.00 9.52
N GLU A 110 2.17 10.36 10.54
CA GLU A 110 2.32 8.91 10.59
C GLU A 110 0.95 8.21 10.62
N PHE A 111 -0.01 8.76 11.36
CA PHE A 111 -1.38 8.26 11.38
C PHE A 111 -2.00 8.32 9.97
N ILE A 112 -1.91 9.47 9.30
CA ILE A 112 -2.38 9.65 7.91
C ILE A 112 -1.70 8.64 6.98
N ARG A 113 -0.37 8.50 7.09
CA ARG A 113 0.44 7.58 6.29
C ARG A 113 -0.03 6.14 6.46
N ASN A 114 -0.30 5.71 7.69
CA ASN A 114 -0.79 4.38 7.98
C ASN A 114 -2.19 4.16 7.41
N LYS A 115 -3.09 5.14 7.51
CA LYS A 115 -4.44 5.03 6.92
C LYS A 115 -4.40 4.95 5.39
N LEU A 116 -3.54 5.71 4.73
CA LEU A 116 -3.36 5.62 3.28
C LEU A 116 -2.74 4.28 2.86
N LYS A 117 -1.86 3.68 3.68
CA LYS A 117 -1.34 2.31 3.45
C LYS A 117 -2.44 1.25 3.56
N GLU A 118 -3.43 1.45 4.42
CA GLU A 118 -4.63 0.59 4.54
C GLU A 118 -5.59 0.73 3.34
N LYS A 119 -5.21 1.45 2.27
CA LYS A 119 -6.03 1.70 1.06
C LYS A 119 -7.31 2.51 1.32
N LEU A 120 -7.35 3.28 2.41
CA LEU A 120 -8.42 4.25 2.64
C LEU A 120 -8.30 5.43 1.66
N SER A 121 -9.43 5.97 1.25
CA SER A 121 -9.47 7.16 0.39
C SER A 121 -9.07 8.42 1.17
N VAL A 122 -8.51 9.41 0.48
CA VAL A 122 -8.11 10.71 1.07
C VAL A 122 -9.22 11.33 1.91
N ASP A 123 -10.46 11.33 1.41
CA ASP A 123 -11.62 11.90 2.12
C ASP A 123 -11.94 11.15 3.42
N GLN A 124 -11.91 9.81 3.38
CA GLN A 124 -12.09 8.99 4.59
C GLN A 124 -10.97 9.25 5.61
N VAL A 125 -9.73 9.41 5.15
CA VAL A 125 -8.62 9.72 6.05
C VAL A 125 -8.81 11.11 6.67
N ILE A 126 -9.24 12.11 5.90
CA ILE A 126 -9.58 13.45 6.43
C ILE A 126 -10.64 13.33 7.53
N GLN A 127 -11.74 12.60 7.31
CA GLN A 127 -12.77 12.41 8.34
C GLN A 127 -12.25 11.68 9.59
N LEU A 128 -11.35 10.71 9.42
CA LEU A 128 -10.74 9.99 10.54
C LEU A 128 -9.76 10.86 11.34
N VAL A 129 -8.98 11.69 10.67
CA VAL A 129 -8.05 12.63 11.31
C VAL A 129 -8.83 13.71 12.05
N ASP A 130 -9.86 14.28 11.43
CA ASP A 130 -10.74 15.27 12.07
C ASP A 130 -11.43 14.70 13.32
N LYS A 131 -11.91 13.45 13.24
CA LYS A 131 -12.52 12.78 14.40
C LYS A 131 -11.52 12.50 15.53
N LYS A 132 -10.25 12.22 15.21
CA LYS A 132 -9.23 11.81 16.19
C LYS A 132 -8.48 12.99 16.81
N TYR A 133 -8.10 13.96 15.98
CA TYR A 133 -7.26 15.09 16.34
C TYR A 133 -8.02 16.43 16.26
N GLY A 134 -8.95 16.57 15.32
CA GLY A 134 -9.67 17.82 15.05
C GLY A 134 -8.86 18.76 14.15
N TYR A 135 -9.03 20.07 14.36
CA TYR A 135 -8.27 21.15 13.72
C TYR A 135 -8.31 21.17 12.19
N ARG A 136 -9.42 20.70 11.61
CA ARG A 136 -9.66 20.85 10.18
C ARG A 136 -9.82 22.33 9.84
N LYS A 137 -9.03 22.78 8.87
CA LYS A 137 -9.15 24.09 8.24
C LYS A 137 -10.40 24.10 7.38
N THR A 138 -11.28 25.07 7.61
CA THR A 138 -12.50 25.32 6.81
C THR A 138 -12.19 26.26 5.66
#